data_AF-A0A059CFV2-F1
#
_entry.id   AF-A0A059CFV2-F1
#
_cell.length_a   1.000
_cell.length_b   1.000
_cell.length_c   1.000
_cell.angle_alpha   90.00
_cell.angle_beta   90.00
_cell.angle_gamma   90.00
#
_symmetry.space_group_name_H-M   'P 1'
#
loop_
_entity.id
_entity.type
_entity.pdbx_description
1 polymer ?
#
loop_
_entity_poly.entity_id
_entity_poly.type
_entity_poly.pdbx_seq_one_letter_code
_entity_poly.pdbx_strand_id
1 'polypeptide(L)'
;MDTESVPFKAEALKIRYNFLTSLVHVMVLTILGTMYMSVTEKFKFVDAFFCVCATITTLGYGDQSFSTTSGRIFAVFWILASTICVGRFFFYLAELCTESRQRSFTKWFLTQNLTSFDLDAADLEDDKVVSAAEFVLYKLQKMGKISREDVTTILGRFQNLDVDHSGALTTSDLIQSQN
;
A
#
# COMPACT_ATOMS: atom_id res chain seq x y z
N MET A 1 -12.50 -25.43 -8.29
CA MET A 1 -11.80 -25.93 -7.09
C MET A 1 -10.62 -24.99 -6.92
N ASP A 2 -10.82 -23.99 -6.07
CA ASP A 2 -10.17 -22.68 -6.21
C ASP A 2 -8.95 -22.63 -5.30
N THR A 3 -7.89 -23.33 -5.70
CA THR A 3 -6.61 -23.38 -4.98
C THR A 3 -5.94 -22.01 -4.88
N GLU A 4 -6.22 -21.08 -5.80
CA GLU A 4 -5.69 -19.70 -5.79
C GLU A 4 -6.44 -18.77 -4.81
N SER A 5 -7.64 -19.13 -4.37
CA SER A 5 -8.46 -18.31 -3.46
C SER A 5 -8.05 -18.43 -1.98
N VAL A 6 -7.36 -19.51 -1.62
CA VAL A 6 -6.94 -19.85 -0.25
C VAL A 6 -5.77 -18.98 0.25
N PRO A 7 -4.65 -18.81 -0.50
CA PRO A 7 -3.53 -17.98 -0.03
C PRO A 7 -3.93 -16.51 0.14
N PHE A 8 -4.78 -16.00 -0.76
CA PHE A 8 -5.27 -14.62 -0.72
C PHE A 8 -6.11 -14.31 0.53
N LYS A 9 -7.00 -15.23 0.94
CA LYS A 9 -7.82 -15.06 2.14
C LYS A 9 -6.97 -15.09 3.42
N ALA A 10 -5.89 -15.87 3.43
CA ALA A 10 -4.97 -15.95 4.57
C ALA A 10 -4.21 -14.63 4.79
N GLU A 11 -3.75 -13.98 3.72
CA GLU A 11 -3.06 -12.67 3.82
C GLU A 11 -3.98 -11.57 4.34
N ALA A 12 -5.20 -11.46 3.79
CA ALA A 12 -6.17 -10.48 4.24
C ALA A 12 -6.59 -10.69 5.72
N LEU A 13 -6.71 -11.95 6.16
CA LEU A 13 -7.00 -12.28 7.56
C LEU A 13 -5.83 -11.90 8.47
N LYS A 14 -4.59 -12.12 8.03
CA LYS A 14 -3.36 -11.75 8.76
C LYS A 14 -3.28 -10.24 8.98
N ILE A 15 -3.54 -9.43 7.95
CA ILE A 15 -3.53 -7.96 8.06
C ILE A 15 -4.63 -7.51 9.03
N ARG A 16 -5.85 -8.05 8.92
CA ARG A 16 -6.95 -7.76 9.85
C ARG A 16 -6.61 -8.12 11.30
N TYR A 17 -5.99 -9.28 11.53
CA TYR A 17 -5.55 -9.71 12.85
C TYR A 17 -4.46 -8.80 13.43
N ASN A 18 -3.48 -8.40 12.61
CA ASN A 18 -2.44 -7.46 13.01
C ASN A 18 -3.02 -6.08 13.37
N PHE A 19 -4.02 -5.61 12.61
CA PHE A 19 -4.75 -4.40 12.93
C PHE A 19 -5.50 -4.51 14.27
N LEU A 20 -6.28 -5.59 14.46
CA LEU A 20 -7.01 -5.83 15.71
C LEU A 20 -6.07 -5.92 16.92
N THR A 21 -4.95 -6.63 16.80
CA THR A 21 -3.95 -6.70 17.86
C THR A 21 -3.34 -5.33 18.17
N SER A 22 -3.09 -4.48 17.15
CA SER A 22 -2.60 -3.11 17.38
C SER A 22 -3.62 -2.24 18.11
N LEU A 23 -4.91 -2.36 17.77
CA LEU A 23 -6.01 -1.66 18.45
C LEU A 23 -6.10 -2.08 19.93
N VAL A 24 -5.98 -3.37 20.22
CA VAL A 24 -5.96 -3.89 21.60
C VAL A 24 -4.81 -3.30 22.39
N HIS A 25 -3.60 -3.18 21.82
CA HIS A 25 -2.46 -2.56 22.51
C HIS A 25 -2.73 -1.09 22.86
N VAL A 26 -3.30 -0.32 21.93
CA VAL A 26 -3.67 1.08 22.18
C VAL A 26 -4.70 1.17 23.31
N MET A 27 -5.74 0.33 23.29
CA MET A 27 -6.76 0.29 24.35
C MET A 27 -6.17 -0.04 25.72
N VAL A 28 -5.27 -1.03 25.78
CA VAL A 28 -4.58 -1.42 27.03
C VAL A 28 -3.74 -0.27 27.57
N LEU A 29 -2.98 0.43 26.71
CA LEU A 29 -2.16 1.56 27.13
C LEU A 29 -2.98 2.76 27.60
N THR A 30 -4.13 3.02 26.98
CA THR A 30 -5.10 4.03 27.44
C THR A 30 -5.61 3.69 28.82
N ILE A 31 -6.10 2.45 29.04
CA ILE A 31 -6.60 2.00 30.35
C ILE A 31 -5.50 2.09 31.41
N LEU A 32 -4.28 1.65 31.09
CA LEU A 32 -3.14 1.68 32.01
C LEU A 32 -2.78 3.12 32.41
N GLY A 33 -2.70 4.04 31.44
CA GLY A 33 -2.43 5.45 31.70
C GLY A 33 -3.51 6.09 32.57
N THR A 34 -4.79 5.82 32.27
CA THR A 34 -5.93 6.38 33.01
C THR A 34 -5.98 5.86 34.44
N MET A 35 -5.76 4.55 34.64
CA MET A 35 -5.70 3.95 35.98
C MET A 35 -4.53 4.55 36.77
N TYR A 36 -3.36 4.69 36.15
CA TYR A 36 -2.19 5.27 36.81
C TYR A 36 -2.46 6.71 37.27
N MET A 37 -2.97 7.59 36.38
CA MET A 37 -3.31 8.98 36.74
C MET A 37 -4.41 9.06 37.81
N SER A 38 -5.43 8.22 37.74
CA SER A 38 -6.52 8.22 38.73
C SER A 38 -6.02 7.82 40.12
N VAL A 39 -5.07 6.89 40.22
CA VAL A 39 -4.55 6.40 41.52
C VAL A 39 -3.45 7.29 42.09
N THR A 40 -2.49 7.71 41.26
CA THR A 40 -1.28 8.42 41.73
C THR A 40 -1.46 9.93 41.82
N GLU A 41 -2.10 10.53 40.81
CA GLU A 41 -2.34 11.97 40.73
C GLU A 41 -3.72 12.36 41.28
N LYS A 42 -4.54 11.36 41.66
CA LYS A 42 -5.90 11.54 42.23
C LYS A 42 -6.86 12.33 41.34
N PHE A 43 -6.64 12.33 40.03
CA PHE A 43 -7.57 12.92 39.07
C PHE A 43 -8.89 12.14 39.03
N LYS A 44 -9.98 12.83 38.70
CA LYS A 44 -11.23 12.15 38.39
C LYS A 44 -11.03 11.27 37.15
N PHE A 45 -11.77 10.17 37.06
CA PHE A 45 -11.61 9.21 35.96
C PHE A 45 -11.74 9.86 34.56
N VAL A 46 -12.73 10.74 34.37
CA VAL A 46 -12.98 11.41 33.08
C VAL A 46 -11.83 12.33 32.70
N ASP A 47 -11.33 13.09 33.68
CA ASP A 47 -10.22 14.01 33.57
C ASP A 47 -8.92 13.26 33.19
N ALA A 48 -8.61 12.17 33.92
CA ALA A 48 -7.49 11.29 33.62
C ALA A 48 -7.60 10.62 32.25
N PHE A 49 -8.80 10.18 31.86
CA PHE A 49 -9.03 9.57 30.54
C PHE A 49 -8.82 10.58 29.41
N PHE A 50 -9.31 11.81 29.58
CA PHE A 50 -9.12 12.88 28.62
C PHE A 50 -7.64 13.23 28.44
N CYS A 51 -6.90 13.41 29.55
CA CYS A 51 -5.47 13.68 29.51
C CYS A 51 -4.68 12.58 28.77
N VAL A 52 -5.01 11.32 29.06
CA VAL A 52 -4.36 10.16 28.45
C VAL A 52 -4.66 10.10 26.95
N CYS A 53 -5.93 10.27 26.56
CA CYS A 53 -6.31 10.34 25.15
C CYS A 53 -5.56 11.47 24.45
N ALA A 54 -5.58 12.69 24.99
CA ALA A 54 -4.90 13.84 24.42
C ALA A 54 -3.38 13.62 24.27
N THR A 55 -2.76 12.85 25.18
CA THR A 55 -1.34 12.50 25.11
C THR A 55 -1.07 11.46 24.03
N ILE A 56 -1.81 10.34 24.02
CA ILE A 56 -1.64 9.25 23.04
C ILE A 56 -1.93 9.73 21.62
N THR A 57 -2.92 10.60 21.43
CA THR A 57 -3.25 11.19 20.13
C THR A 57 -2.37 12.39 19.78
N THR A 58 -1.34 12.69 20.58
CA THR A 58 -0.39 13.79 20.37
C THR A 58 -1.02 15.19 20.31
N LEU A 59 -2.22 15.37 20.85
CA LEU A 59 -2.89 16.69 20.97
C LEU A 59 -2.19 17.54 22.03
N GLY A 60 -1.94 16.96 23.22
CA GLY A 60 -1.10 17.56 24.25
C GLY A 60 -1.58 18.92 24.78
N TYR A 61 -2.85 19.07 25.11
CA TYR A 61 -3.41 20.35 25.60
C TYR A 61 -2.74 20.88 26.88
N GLY A 62 -2.21 19.99 27.74
CA GLY A 62 -1.42 20.36 28.91
C GLY A 62 -2.21 20.92 30.08
N ASP A 63 -3.55 20.86 30.03
CA ASP A 63 -4.46 21.23 31.12
C ASP A 63 -4.34 20.28 32.32
N GLN A 64 -4.06 19.00 32.05
CA GLN A 64 -3.75 17.99 33.04
C GLN A 64 -2.46 17.26 32.64
N SER A 65 -1.65 16.88 33.63
CA SER A 65 -0.38 16.22 33.36
C SER A 65 0.14 15.43 34.57
N PHE A 66 1.08 14.52 34.29
CA PHE A 66 1.82 13.78 35.31
C PHE A 66 2.72 14.73 36.10
N SER A 67 2.27 15.14 37.29
CA SER A 67 2.93 16.19 38.07
C SER A 67 3.88 15.62 39.12
N THR A 68 3.60 14.43 39.64
CA THR A 68 4.46 13.74 40.62
C THR A 68 5.78 13.28 40.02
N THR A 69 6.84 13.24 40.82
CA THR A 69 8.16 12.75 40.38
C THR A 69 8.09 11.33 39.82
N SER A 70 7.35 10.43 40.48
CA SER A 70 7.12 9.06 39.99
C SER A 70 6.27 9.05 38.72
N GLY A 71 5.22 9.88 38.65
CA GLY A 71 4.38 10.02 37.47
C GLY A 71 5.14 10.47 36.23
N ARG A 72 6.09 11.40 36.37
CA ARG A 72 6.95 11.85 35.25
C ARG A 72 7.84 10.73 34.73
N ILE A 73 8.46 9.95 35.63
CA ILE A 73 9.29 8.80 35.24
C ILE A 73 8.43 7.78 34.48
N PHE A 74 7.26 7.45 35.02
CA PHE A 74 6.29 6.57 34.34
C PHE A 74 5.90 7.12 32.96
N ALA A 75 5.55 8.41 32.88
CA ALA A 75 5.09 9.05 31.66
C ALA A 75 6.12 8.96 30.54
N VAL A 76 7.42 9.11 30.83
CA VAL A 76 8.47 9.00 29.81
C VAL A 76 8.41 7.63 29.11
N PHE A 77 8.44 6.54 29.87
CA PHE A 77 8.41 5.19 29.30
C PHE A 77 7.05 4.87 28.66
N TRP A 78 5.97 5.27 29.30
CA TRP A 78 4.61 5.00 28.83
C TRP A 78 4.27 5.77 27.55
N ILE A 79 4.67 7.04 27.42
CA ILE A 79 4.49 7.83 26.19
C ILE A 79 5.31 7.23 25.06
N LEU A 80 6.58 6.86 25.28
CA LEU A 80 7.40 6.20 24.26
C LEU A 80 6.76 4.91 23.74
N ALA A 81 6.31 4.05 24.65
CA ALA A 81 5.60 2.82 24.28
C ALA A 81 4.30 3.11 23.51
N SER A 82 3.52 4.10 23.96
CA SER A 82 2.26 4.51 23.34
C SER A 82 2.46 5.05 21.94
N THR A 83 3.46 5.91 21.72
CA THR A 83 3.80 6.45 20.40
C THR A 83 4.16 5.34 19.41
N ILE A 84 4.94 4.34 19.83
CA ILE A 84 5.28 3.18 18.98
C ILE A 84 4.01 2.39 18.64
N CYS A 85 3.15 2.12 19.62
CA CYS A 85 1.89 1.38 19.39
C CYS A 85 0.93 2.13 18.45
N VAL A 86 0.79 3.44 18.61
CA VAL A 86 -0.03 4.29 17.73
C VAL A 86 0.55 4.33 16.31
N GLY A 87 1.87 4.43 16.17
CA GLY A 87 2.53 4.34 14.86
C GLY A 87 2.24 3.02 14.14
N ARG A 88 2.29 1.90 14.87
CA ARG A 88 1.91 0.58 14.32
C ARG A 88 0.43 0.51 13.93
N PHE A 89 -0.45 1.11 14.73
CA PHE A 89 -1.88 1.18 14.40
C PHE A 89 -2.10 1.92 13.07
N PHE A 90 -1.48 3.10 12.90
CA PHE A 90 -1.58 3.84 11.64
C PHE A 90 -0.95 3.11 10.46
N PHE A 91 0.15 2.39 10.67
CA PHE A 91 0.76 1.55 9.63
C PHE A 91 -0.21 0.48 9.13
N TYR A 92 -0.81 -0.30 10.03
CA TYR A 92 -1.79 -1.33 9.63
C TYR A 92 -3.09 -0.74 9.07
N LEU A 93 -3.52 0.43 9.56
CA LEU A 93 -4.65 1.15 8.99
C LEU A 93 -4.36 1.58 7.53
N ALA A 94 -3.16 2.10 7.28
CA ALA A 94 -2.72 2.46 5.94
C ALA A 94 -2.60 1.23 5.03
N GLU A 95 -2.10 0.11 5.55
CA GLU A 95 -2.03 -1.17 4.84
C GLU A 95 -3.42 -1.66 4.44
N LEU A 96 -4.40 -1.64 5.37
CA LEU A 96 -5.80 -2.00 5.07
C LEU A 96 -6.43 -1.09 4.01
N CYS A 97 -6.21 0.22 4.11
CA CYS A 97 -6.67 1.19 3.12
C CYS A 97 -6.02 0.93 1.74
N THR A 98 -4.71 0.70 1.72
CA THR A 98 -3.94 0.49 0.48
C THR A 98 -4.29 -0.84 -0.17
N GLU A 99 -4.41 -1.91 0.60
CA GLU A 99 -4.80 -3.25 0.14
C GLU A 99 -6.15 -3.20 -0.60
N SER A 100 -7.13 -2.49 -0.04
CA SER A 100 -8.44 -2.33 -0.67
C SER A 100 -8.38 -1.51 -1.97
N ARG A 101 -7.57 -0.44 -1.97
CA ARG A 101 -7.45 0.48 -3.10
C ARG A 101 -6.70 -0.15 -4.27
N GLN A 102 -5.61 -0.84 -4.00
CA GLN A 102 -4.76 -1.43 -5.04
C GLN A 102 -5.42 -2.63 -5.71
N ARG A 103 -6.17 -3.43 -4.96
CA ARG A 103 -6.90 -4.59 -5.49
C ARG A 103 -8.07 -4.21 -6.38
N SER A 104 -8.76 -3.13 -6.05
CA SER A 104 -9.91 -2.65 -6.83
C SER A 104 -9.46 -1.91 -8.09
N PHE A 105 -8.36 -1.15 -8.01
CA PHE A 105 -7.78 -0.44 -9.14
C PHE A 105 -7.39 -1.43 -10.24
N THR A 106 -6.52 -2.40 -9.98
CA THR A 106 -6.07 -3.34 -11.03
C THR A 106 -7.24 -4.08 -11.70
N LYS A 107 -8.24 -4.51 -10.93
CA LYS A 107 -9.41 -5.20 -11.51
C LYS A 107 -10.30 -4.28 -12.34
N TRP A 108 -10.57 -3.07 -11.86
CA TRP A 108 -11.36 -2.09 -12.59
C TRP A 108 -10.70 -1.67 -13.91
N PHE A 109 -9.38 -1.48 -13.92
CA PHE A 109 -8.62 -1.11 -15.13
C PHE A 109 -8.62 -2.22 -16.20
N LEU A 110 -8.58 -3.49 -15.80
CA LEU A 110 -8.65 -4.63 -16.72
C LEU A 110 -9.99 -4.69 -17.46
N THR A 111 -11.08 -4.36 -16.76
CA THR A 111 -12.45 -4.41 -17.31
C THR A 111 -12.94 -3.08 -17.86
N GLN A 112 -12.17 -2.00 -17.74
CA GLN A 112 -12.60 -0.70 -18.23
C GLN A 112 -12.66 -0.73 -19.76
N ASN A 113 -13.82 -0.32 -20.30
CA ASN A 113 -14.00 -0.11 -21.74
C ASN A 113 -12.98 0.91 -22.24
N LEU A 114 -12.36 0.61 -23.39
CA LEU A 114 -11.46 1.51 -24.08
C LEU A 114 -12.23 2.68 -24.70
N THR A 115 -11.66 3.87 -24.64
CA THR A 115 -12.09 5.02 -25.43
C THR A 115 -11.35 5.02 -26.77
N SER A 116 -11.84 5.74 -27.78
CA SER A 116 -11.11 5.91 -29.05
C SER A 116 -9.70 6.49 -28.86
N PHE A 117 -9.54 7.45 -27.95
CA PHE A 117 -8.24 8.00 -27.58
C PHE A 117 -7.30 6.96 -26.93
N ASP A 118 -7.86 5.96 -26.26
CA ASP A 118 -7.09 4.88 -25.66
C ASP A 118 -6.63 3.85 -26.70
N LEU A 119 -7.36 3.73 -27.83
CA LEU A 119 -6.99 2.90 -28.98
C LEU A 119 -5.83 3.51 -29.76
N ASP A 120 -5.90 4.82 -30.06
CA ASP A 120 -4.80 5.54 -30.73
C ASP A 120 -3.50 5.51 -29.90
N ALA A 121 -3.62 5.47 -28.57
CA ALA A 121 -2.47 5.37 -27.68
C ALA A 121 -1.94 3.93 -27.50
N ALA A 122 -2.73 2.93 -27.90
CA ALA A 122 -2.38 1.51 -27.86
C ALA A 122 -1.77 1.02 -29.17
N ASP A 123 -2.12 1.65 -30.29
CA ASP A 123 -1.52 1.45 -31.61
C ASP A 123 -0.05 1.91 -31.59
N LEU A 124 0.86 0.94 -31.56
CA LEU A 124 2.31 1.19 -31.52
C LEU A 124 2.90 1.25 -32.93
N GLU A 125 2.20 0.71 -33.92
CA GLU A 125 2.64 0.56 -35.30
C GLU A 125 2.04 1.63 -36.25
N ASP A 126 1.10 2.45 -35.76
CA ASP A 126 0.38 3.51 -36.48
C ASP A 126 -0.39 3.01 -37.72
N ASP A 127 -0.86 1.76 -37.68
CA ASP A 127 -1.61 1.11 -38.76
C ASP A 127 -3.14 1.24 -38.60
N LYS A 128 -3.59 1.89 -37.51
CA LYS A 128 -4.98 2.07 -37.08
C LYS A 128 -5.69 0.77 -36.67
N VAL A 129 -4.94 -0.30 -36.41
CA VAL A 129 -5.45 -1.60 -35.98
C VAL A 129 -4.71 -2.05 -34.73
N VAL A 130 -5.38 -2.05 -33.59
CA VAL A 130 -4.78 -2.54 -32.35
C VAL A 130 -4.82 -4.07 -32.32
N SER A 131 -3.65 -4.71 -32.42
CA SER A 131 -3.47 -6.14 -32.25
C SER A 131 -3.72 -6.59 -30.80
N ALA A 132 -3.93 -7.89 -30.60
CA ALA A 132 -4.09 -8.45 -29.25
C ALA A 132 -2.84 -8.19 -28.37
N ALA A 133 -1.63 -8.16 -28.95
CA ALA A 133 -0.39 -7.90 -28.24
C ALA A 133 -0.28 -6.43 -27.81
N GLU A 134 -0.59 -5.49 -28.69
CA GLU A 134 -0.63 -4.05 -28.40
C GLU A 134 -1.68 -3.71 -27.34
N PHE A 135 -2.86 -4.31 -27.41
CA PHE A 135 -3.89 -4.16 -26.38
C PHE A 135 -3.39 -4.60 -24.99
N VAL A 136 -2.70 -5.75 -24.92
CA VAL A 136 -2.12 -6.26 -23.67
C VAL A 136 -1.00 -5.35 -23.18
N LEU A 137 -0.08 -4.92 -24.05
CA LEU A 137 1.01 -4.00 -23.71
C LEU A 137 0.48 -2.65 -23.19
N TYR A 138 -0.53 -2.08 -23.86
CA TYR A 138 -1.19 -0.86 -23.44
C TYR A 138 -1.83 -1.00 -22.04
N LYS A 139 -2.56 -2.09 -21.79
CA LYS A 139 -3.15 -2.35 -20.47
C LYS A 139 -2.07 -2.52 -19.40
N LEU A 140 -0.95 -3.19 -19.70
CA LEU A 140 0.20 -3.33 -18.80
C LEU A 140 0.88 -1.98 -18.50
N GLN A 141 1.03 -1.11 -19.51
CA GLN A 141 1.57 0.25 -19.35
C GLN A 141 0.66 1.12 -18.49
N LYS A 142 -0.66 1.14 -18.75
CA LYS A 142 -1.66 1.86 -17.93
C LYS A 142 -1.69 1.36 -16.48
N MET A 143 -1.43 0.07 -16.26
CA MET A 143 -1.29 -0.52 -14.94
C MET A 143 0.03 -0.18 -14.24
N GLY A 144 0.95 0.52 -14.91
CA GLY A 144 2.29 0.84 -14.41
C GLY A 144 3.18 -0.38 -14.21
N LYS A 145 2.88 -1.50 -14.88
CA LYS A 145 3.66 -2.75 -14.79
C LYS A 145 4.90 -2.73 -15.68
N ILE A 146 4.84 -1.95 -16.75
CA ILE A 146 5.92 -1.75 -17.70
C ILE A 146 5.94 -0.27 -18.08
N SER A 147 7.14 0.32 -18.17
CA SER A 147 7.26 1.72 -18.60
C SER A 147 7.22 1.83 -20.13
N ARG A 148 6.91 3.02 -20.66
CA ARG A 148 6.99 3.25 -22.12
C ARG A 148 8.41 3.09 -22.63
N GLU A 149 9.39 3.55 -21.85
CA GLU A 149 10.82 3.47 -22.17
C GLU A 149 11.29 2.02 -22.34
N ASP A 150 10.84 1.13 -21.45
CA ASP A 150 11.15 -0.30 -21.54
C ASP A 150 10.57 -0.92 -22.81
N VAL A 151 9.31 -0.59 -23.14
CA VAL A 151 8.65 -1.08 -24.37
C VAL A 151 9.39 -0.59 -25.61
N THR A 152 9.71 0.70 -25.71
CA THR A 152 10.47 1.25 -26.84
C THR A 152 11.84 0.60 -26.96
N THR A 153 12.53 0.35 -25.85
CA THR A 153 13.85 -0.31 -25.84
C THR A 153 13.76 -1.75 -26.35
N ILE A 154 12.75 -2.50 -25.90
CA ILE A 154 12.51 -3.88 -26.33
C ILE A 154 12.13 -3.92 -27.81
N LEU A 155 11.24 -3.02 -28.27
CA LEU A 155 10.84 -2.91 -29.67
C LEU A 155 12.01 -2.50 -30.57
N GLY A 156 12.85 -1.55 -30.15
CA GLY A 156 14.06 -1.18 -30.90
C GLY A 156 15.03 -2.35 -31.03
N ARG A 157 15.14 -3.20 -30.00
CA ARG A 157 15.93 -4.43 -30.09
C ARG A 157 15.29 -5.46 -31.03
N PHE A 158 13.97 -5.58 -31.01
CA PHE A 158 13.23 -6.44 -31.94
C PHE A 158 13.48 -6.00 -33.39
N GLN A 159 13.34 -4.71 -33.70
CA GLN A 159 13.57 -4.15 -35.03
C GLN A 159 15.02 -4.34 -35.51
N ASN A 160 16.00 -4.23 -34.61
CA ASN A 160 17.40 -4.51 -34.96
C ASN A 160 17.66 -6.00 -35.24
N LEU A 161 16.87 -6.90 -34.65
CA LEU A 161 16.97 -8.34 -34.89
C LEU A 161 16.16 -8.76 -36.12
N ASP A 162 15.10 -8.05 -36.47
CA ASP A 162 14.22 -8.29 -37.61
C ASP A 162 14.85 -7.71 -38.89
N VAL A 163 15.87 -8.41 -39.40
CA VAL A 163 16.67 -8.00 -40.56
C VAL A 163 15.84 -7.97 -41.84
N ASP A 164 14.88 -8.88 -41.98
CA ASP A 164 13.99 -8.95 -43.14
C ASP A 164 12.78 -8.00 -43.05
N HIS A 165 12.63 -7.30 -41.91
CA HIS A 165 11.54 -6.39 -41.62
C HIS A 165 10.16 -7.02 -41.81
N SER A 166 10.06 -8.32 -41.56
CA SER A 166 8.81 -9.08 -41.69
C SER A 166 7.83 -8.78 -40.56
N GLY A 167 8.26 -8.12 -39.49
CA GLY A 167 7.49 -7.95 -38.26
C GLY A 167 7.46 -9.21 -37.41
N ALA A 168 8.27 -10.23 -37.73
CA ALA A 168 8.35 -11.49 -37.00
C ALA A 168 9.79 -11.97 -36.92
N LEU A 169 10.27 -12.31 -35.73
CA LEU A 169 11.61 -12.89 -35.59
C LEU A 169 11.61 -14.37 -35.98
N THR A 170 12.33 -14.68 -37.04
CA THR A 170 12.59 -16.07 -37.46
C THR A 170 14.01 -16.50 -37.11
N THR A 171 14.26 -17.81 -37.18
CA THR A 171 15.60 -18.36 -36.97
C THR A 171 16.64 -17.80 -37.95
N SER A 172 16.21 -17.42 -39.15
CA SER A 172 17.07 -16.85 -40.18
C SER A 172 17.59 -15.47 -39.77
N ASP A 173 16.71 -14.64 -39.19
CA ASP A 173 17.04 -13.29 -38.74
C ASP A 173 18.08 -13.29 -37.60
N LEU A 174 17.93 -14.25 -36.67
CA LEU A 174 18.87 -14.40 -35.57
C LEU A 174 20.27 -14.81 -36.05
N ILE A 175 20.37 -15.65 -37.07
CA ILE A 175 21.65 -16.05 -37.67
C ILE A 175 22.28 -14.88 -38.43
N GLN A 176 21.47 -14.07 -39.13
CA GLN A 176 21.94 -12.93 -39.90
C GLN A 176 22.38 -11.76 -39.02
N SER A 177 21.73 -11.56 -37.87
CA SER A 177 22.07 -10.52 -36.88
C SER A 177 23.38 -10.77 -36.12
N GLN A 178 23.94 -11.99 -36.17
CA GLN A 178 25.19 -12.37 -35.48
C GLN A 178 26.45 -12.38 -36.36
N ASN A 179 26.31 -12.12 -37.65
CA ASN A 179 27.41 -11.97 -38.61
C ASN A 179 27.69 -10.50 -38.90
#